data_AF-A0A7S2V5I7-F1
#
_entry.id   AF-A0A7S2V5I7-F1
#
_cell.length_a   1.000
_cell.length_b   1.000
_cell.length_c   1.000
_cell.angle_alpha   90.00
_cell.angle_beta   90.00
_cell.angle_gamma   90.00
#
_symmetry.space_group_name_H-M   'P 1'
#
loop_
_entity.id
_entity.type
_entity.pdbx_description
1 polymer ?
#
loop_
_entity_poly.entity_id
_entity_poly.type
_entity_poly.pdbx_seq_one_letter_code
_entity_poly.pdbx_strand_id
1 'polypeptide(L)'
;GDFIIKSREITKEGASYVAVHFSSFSLQDGERVLVQNNKRHTEYEMFGNGKDGSGGVFWAQHVKGESLILELWIPSHSNLSVTRFTIDEEAFGFPSMADDIERHLLEKPTRRSLATCGDDERQQAKCYEESHPDVYTQSKAVARLLIQGGFVCTGWLISNDGHLMTNEHCIGSSSDALDTDFEFGAVAPDCDSPITPWDITEGVTYSGAKLLKADVLLDYAMVDL
;
A
#
# COMPACT_ATOMS: atom_id res chain seq x y z
N GLY A 1 13.83 -25.82 -17.48
CA GLY A 1 12.86 -26.90 -17.26
C GLY A 1 11.49 -26.36 -17.53
N ASP A 2 10.57 -27.18 -18.01
CA ASP A 2 9.23 -26.73 -18.34
C ASP A 2 8.47 -26.33 -17.08
N PHE A 3 7.63 -25.30 -17.19
CA PHE A 3 6.74 -24.82 -16.13
C PHE A 3 5.29 -24.96 -16.58
N ILE A 4 4.42 -25.27 -15.62
CA ILE A 4 2.99 -25.11 -15.72
C ILE A 4 2.66 -23.73 -15.16
N ILE A 5 1.98 -22.91 -15.96
CA ILE A 5 1.63 -21.54 -15.60
C ILE A 5 0.11 -21.46 -15.40
N LYS A 6 -0.31 -20.92 -14.25
CA LYS A 6 -1.71 -20.59 -13.96
C LYS A 6 -1.83 -19.10 -13.72
N SER A 7 -2.83 -18.45 -14.32
CA SER A 7 -3.03 -17.00 -14.19
C SER A 7 -4.43 -16.71 -13.64
N ARG A 8 -4.52 -15.72 -12.73
CA ARG A 8 -5.76 -15.13 -12.25
C ARG A 8 -5.61 -13.61 -12.34
N GLU A 9 -6.55 -12.97 -13.02
CA GLU A 9 -6.66 -11.51 -13.07
C GLU A 9 -7.77 -11.06 -12.12
N ILE A 10 -7.50 -10.00 -11.38
CA ILE A 10 -8.44 -9.32 -10.48
C ILE A 10 -8.49 -7.88 -10.96
N THR A 11 -9.67 -7.40 -11.34
CA THR A 11 -9.84 -6.10 -11.98
C THR A 11 -11.06 -5.37 -11.50
N LYS A 12 -10.97 -4.04 -11.42
CA LYS A 12 -12.07 -3.15 -11.08
C LYS A 12 -11.92 -1.84 -11.83
N GLU A 13 -12.86 -1.59 -12.73
CA GLU A 13 -12.94 -0.33 -13.49
C GLU A 13 -12.96 0.88 -12.55
N GLY A 14 -12.15 1.88 -12.87
CA GLY A 14 -11.98 3.12 -12.10
C GLY A 14 -11.08 3.00 -10.87
N ALA A 15 -10.49 1.83 -10.59
CA ALA A 15 -9.59 1.67 -9.45
C ALA A 15 -8.18 2.25 -9.73
N SER A 16 -7.70 3.03 -8.77
CA SER A 16 -6.34 3.59 -8.74
C SER A 16 -5.29 2.59 -8.26
N TYR A 17 -5.70 1.58 -7.50
CA TYR A 17 -4.88 0.41 -7.15
C TYR A 17 -5.77 -0.79 -6.86
N VAL A 18 -5.16 -1.98 -6.90
CA VAL A 18 -5.73 -3.26 -6.46
C VAL A 18 -4.81 -3.89 -5.42
N ALA A 19 -5.37 -4.39 -4.32
CA ALA A 19 -4.66 -5.19 -3.33
C ALA A 19 -5.45 -6.47 -3.03
N VAL A 20 -4.76 -7.52 -2.62
CA VAL A 20 -5.38 -8.81 -2.29
C VAL A 20 -4.93 -9.29 -0.93
N HIS A 21 -5.86 -9.89 -0.21
CA HIS A 21 -5.60 -10.56 1.04
C HIS A 21 -5.52 -12.06 0.80
N PHE A 22 -4.45 -12.69 1.31
CA PHE A 22 -4.33 -14.14 1.33
C PHE A 22 -4.76 -14.65 2.70
N SER A 23 -5.65 -15.65 2.74
CA SER A 23 -5.97 -16.42 3.95
C SER A 23 -5.05 -17.61 4.17
N SER A 24 -4.28 -17.98 3.14
CA SER A 24 -3.24 -19.01 3.17
C SER A 24 -2.29 -18.82 2.00
N PHE A 25 -1.00 -19.06 2.20
CA PHE A 25 0.01 -18.94 1.15
C PHE A 25 1.22 -19.85 1.42
N SER A 26 1.41 -20.90 0.64
CA SER A 26 2.59 -21.77 0.75
C SER A 26 2.95 -22.33 -0.63
N LEU A 27 4.09 -21.89 -1.12
CA LEU A 27 4.70 -22.32 -2.37
C LEU A 27 5.77 -23.37 -2.09
N GLN A 28 5.82 -24.40 -2.92
CA GLN A 28 6.85 -25.43 -2.84
C GLN A 28 8.17 -24.94 -3.46
N ASP A 29 9.26 -25.65 -3.20
CA ASP A 29 10.57 -25.33 -3.77
C ASP A 29 10.52 -25.24 -5.30
N GLY A 30 11.03 -24.13 -5.83
CA GLY A 30 11.03 -23.85 -7.27
C GLY A 30 9.73 -23.27 -7.82
N GLU A 31 8.69 -23.11 -7.00
CA GLU A 31 7.47 -22.38 -7.34
C GLU A 31 7.61 -20.89 -7.05
N ARG A 32 6.86 -20.07 -7.79
CA ARG A 32 6.76 -18.63 -7.54
C ARG A 32 5.42 -18.09 -8.00
N VAL A 33 5.01 -16.98 -7.40
CA VAL A 33 3.90 -16.16 -7.90
C VAL A 33 4.48 -14.84 -8.37
N LEU A 34 4.28 -14.53 -9.65
CA LEU A 34 4.51 -13.18 -10.16
C LEU A 34 3.26 -12.35 -9.87
N VAL A 35 3.45 -11.19 -9.27
CA VAL A 35 2.40 -10.18 -9.16
C VAL A 35 2.66 -9.11 -10.20
N GLN A 36 1.69 -8.91 -11.08
CA GLN A 36 1.86 -8.07 -12.27
C GLN A 36 0.74 -7.03 -12.38
N ASN A 37 1.04 -5.92 -13.05
CA ASN A 37 0.03 -4.94 -13.44
C ASN A 37 -0.68 -5.31 -14.77
N ASN A 38 -1.61 -4.47 -15.20
CA ASN A 38 -2.39 -4.65 -16.44
C ASN A 38 -1.54 -4.73 -17.72
N LYS A 39 -0.29 -4.26 -17.72
CA LYS A 39 0.67 -4.36 -18.83
C LYS A 39 1.52 -5.64 -18.76
N ARG A 40 1.23 -6.56 -17.83
CA ARG A 40 2.03 -7.75 -17.52
C ARG A 40 3.47 -7.41 -17.11
N HIS A 41 3.69 -6.20 -16.60
CA HIS A 41 4.94 -5.88 -15.93
C HIS A 41 4.90 -6.52 -14.54
N THR A 42 5.90 -7.33 -14.22
CA THR A 42 6.05 -7.91 -12.88
C THR A 42 6.49 -6.82 -11.92
N GLU A 43 5.61 -6.50 -10.97
CA GLU A 43 5.89 -5.55 -9.90
C GLU A 43 6.79 -6.20 -8.84
N TYR A 44 6.47 -7.43 -8.45
CA TYR A 44 7.26 -8.22 -7.52
C TYR A 44 6.96 -9.72 -7.64
N GLU A 45 7.79 -10.54 -7.00
CA GLU A 45 7.65 -11.99 -6.95
C GLU A 45 7.52 -12.48 -5.51
N MET A 46 6.70 -13.50 -5.29
CA MET A 46 6.55 -14.17 -4.01
C MET A 46 7.02 -15.62 -4.08
N PHE A 47 7.65 -16.07 -3.00
CA PHE A 47 8.23 -17.40 -2.85
C PHE A 47 7.88 -18.01 -1.49
N GLY A 48 8.06 -19.32 -1.36
CA GLY A 48 7.91 -20.04 -0.10
C GLY A 48 6.59 -19.69 0.61
N ASN A 49 6.71 -19.25 1.86
CA ASN A 49 5.58 -18.99 2.75
C ASN A 49 5.11 -17.52 2.76
N GLY A 50 5.38 -16.77 1.68
CA GLY A 50 4.90 -15.40 1.52
C GLY A 50 5.72 -14.38 2.32
N LYS A 51 5.09 -13.23 2.59
CA LYS A 51 5.75 -11.99 3.04
C LYS A 51 6.51 -12.11 4.37
N ASP A 52 5.93 -12.77 5.36
CA ASP A 52 6.52 -12.97 6.70
C ASP A 52 7.04 -14.40 6.93
N GLY A 53 6.94 -15.26 5.92
CA GLY A 53 7.31 -16.67 6.02
C GLY A 53 6.40 -17.52 6.91
N SER A 54 5.29 -16.99 7.42
CA SER A 54 4.32 -17.73 8.24
C SER A 54 3.48 -18.72 7.42
N GLY A 55 3.36 -18.45 6.12
CA GLY A 55 2.53 -19.21 5.19
C GLY A 55 1.05 -18.87 5.30
N GLY A 56 0.75 -17.78 6.01
CA GLY A 56 -0.54 -17.50 6.59
C GLY A 56 -1.27 -16.33 5.92
N VAL A 57 -1.74 -15.44 6.80
CA VAL A 57 -2.75 -14.41 6.55
C VAL A 57 -2.04 -13.06 6.40
N PHE A 58 -2.11 -12.44 5.22
CA PHE A 58 -1.49 -11.14 4.98
C PHE A 58 -2.07 -10.43 3.77
N TRP A 59 -1.95 -9.11 3.76
CA TRP A 59 -2.17 -8.28 2.58
C TRP A 59 -0.91 -8.24 1.72
N ALA A 60 -1.07 -8.57 0.44
CA ALA A 60 -0.01 -8.40 -0.56
C ALA A 60 0.17 -6.91 -0.88
N GLN A 61 1.38 -6.53 -1.32
CA GLN A 61 1.64 -5.17 -1.79
C GLN A 61 0.66 -4.78 -2.88
N HIS A 62 0.05 -3.59 -2.78
CA HIS A 62 -0.87 -3.10 -3.80
C HIS A 62 -0.17 -2.92 -5.15
N VAL A 63 -0.93 -3.14 -6.22
CA VAL A 63 -0.53 -2.84 -7.59
C VAL A 63 -1.29 -1.62 -8.06
N LYS A 64 -0.56 -0.62 -8.56
CA LYS A 64 -1.19 0.60 -9.11
C LYS A 64 -1.96 0.29 -10.39
N GLY A 65 -3.10 0.96 -10.54
CA GLY A 65 -4.04 0.80 -11.64
C GLY A 65 -5.19 -0.16 -11.33
N GLU A 66 -5.97 -0.44 -12.36
CA GLU A 66 -7.28 -1.11 -12.25
C GLU A 66 -7.21 -2.63 -12.16
N SER A 67 -6.04 -3.24 -12.41
CA SER A 67 -5.87 -4.69 -12.43
C SER A 67 -4.59 -5.15 -11.73
N LEU A 68 -4.72 -6.27 -11.05
CA LEU A 68 -3.63 -7.09 -10.52
C LEU A 68 -3.74 -8.49 -11.13
N ILE A 69 -2.63 -8.98 -11.70
CA ILE A 69 -2.52 -10.31 -12.28
C ILE A 69 -1.59 -11.14 -11.42
N LEU A 70 -2.09 -12.27 -10.93
CA LEU A 70 -1.31 -13.30 -10.26
C LEU A 70 -0.97 -14.40 -11.26
N GLU A 71 0.32 -14.60 -11.52
CA GLU A 71 0.81 -15.68 -12.37
C GLU A 71 1.63 -16.67 -11.54
N LEU A 72 1.05 -17.84 -11.27
CA LEU A 72 1.66 -18.93 -10.53
C LEU A 72 2.46 -19.82 -11.48
N TRP A 73 3.76 -19.94 -11.21
CA TRP A 73 4.71 -20.77 -11.95
C TRP A 73 5.04 -22.01 -11.14
N ILE A 74 4.74 -23.18 -11.71
CA ILE A 74 4.92 -24.49 -11.06
C ILE A 74 5.87 -25.32 -11.93
N PRO A 75 6.99 -25.87 -11.40
CA PRO A 75 7.81 -26.81 -12.16
C PRO A 75 6.97 -28.00 -12.64
N SER A 76 7.09 -28.43 -13.90
CA SER A 76 6.19 -29.43 -14.52
C SER A 76 6.13 -30.80 -13.83
N HIS A 77 7.08 -31.11 -12.95
CA HIS A 77 7.13 -32.35 -12.17
C HIS A 77 6.48 -32.24 -10.77
N SER A 78 5.96 -31.06 -10.41
CA SER A 78 5.38 -30.79 -9.09
C SER A 78 3.97 -31.36 -8.95
N ASN A 79 3.54 -31.60 -7.72
CA ASN A 79 2.20 -32.10 -7.44
C ASN A 79 1.13 -31.01 -7.57
N LEU A 80 0.31 -31.06 -8.62
CA LEU A 80 -0.73 -30.06 -8.91
C LEU A 80 -1.96 -30.12 -8.00
N SER A 81 -2.10 -31.16 -7.16
CA SER A 81 -3.25 -31.30 -6.23
C SER A 81 -3.15 -30.44 -4.97
N VAL A 82 -1.97 -29.86 -4.71
CA VAL A 82 -1.75 -28.98 -3.54
C VAL A 82 -2.34 -27.59 -3.79
N THR A 83 -3.09 -27.06 -2.85
CA THR A 83 -3.48 -25.64 -2.87
C THR A 83 -2.29 -24.80 -2.44
N ARG A 84 -1.85 -23.87 -3.30
CA ARG A 84 -0.72 -22.97 -3.03
C ARG A 84 -1.13 -21.76 -2.23
N PHE A 85 -2.29 -21.18 -2.53
CA PHE A 85 -2.79 -20.02 -1.81
C PHE A 85 -4.31 -19.90 -1.96
N THR A 86 -4.92 -19.15 -1.05
CA THR A 86 -6.34 -18.79 -1.08
C THR A 86 -6.46 -17.29 -0.90
N ILE A 87 -7.27 -16.65 -1.76
CA ILE A 87 -7.63 -15.23 -1.65
C ILE A 87 -9.07 -15.19 -1.16
N ASP A 88 -9.27 -14.49 -0.05
CA ASP A 88 -10.57 -14.32 0.61
C ASP A 88 -11.06 -12.87 0.57
N GLU A 89 -10.16 -11.89 0.43
CA GLU A 89 -10.54 -10.48 0.26
C GLU A 89 -9.76 -9.78 -0.87
N GLU A 90 -10.42 -8.79 -1.47
CA GLU A 90 -9.91 -7.95 -2.55
C GLU A 90 -10.23 -6.49 -2.20
N ALA A 91 -9.26 -5.59 -2.32
CA ALA A 91 -9.41 -4.17 -2.06
C ALA A 91 -9.10 -3.34 -3.30
N PHE A 92 -9.85 -2.25 -3.47
CA PHE A 92 -9.78 -1.36 -4.63
C PHE A 92 -9.81 0.09 -4.16
N GLY A 93 -8.77 0.86 -4.50
CA GLY A 93 -8.72 2.29 -4.20
C GLY A 93 -9.44 3.12 -5.25
N PHE A 94 -10.30 4.05 -4.86
CA PHE A 94 -10.99 4.94 -5.81
C PHE A 94 -10.58 6.41 -5.59
N PRO A 95 -10.08 7.10 -6.63
CA PRO A 95 -9.78 8.54 -6.61
C PRO A 95 -10.95 9.41 -6.11
N SER A 96 -12.17 9.02 -6.50
CA SER A 96 -13.40 9.79 -6.29
C SER A 96 -14.02 9.64 -4.91
N MET A 97 -13.43 8.85 -4.01
CA MET A 97 -13.95 8.75 -2.63
C MET A 97 -13.77 10.04 -1.84
N ALA A 98 -12.95 10.99 -2.29
CA ALA A 98 -12.92 12.33 -1.71
C ALA A 98 -14.29 13.04 -1.85
N ASP A 99 -14.93 12.97 -3.01
CA ASP A 99 -16.26 13.55 -3.27
C ASP A 99 -17.38 12.79 -2.53
N ASP A 100 -17.21 11.48 -2.30
CA ASP A 100 -18.18 10.67 -1.55
C ASP A 100 -18.03 10.85 -0.04
N ILE A 101 -16.82 11.05 0.48
CA ILE A 101 -16.60 11.43 1.89
C ILE A 101 -17.17 12.83 2.14
N GLU A 102 -16.93 13.79 1.24
CA GLU A 102 -17.50 15.13 1.36
C GLU A 102 -19.05 15.08 1.34
N ARG A 103 -19.65 14.28 0.45
CA ARG A 103 -21.10 14.00 0.48
C ARG A 103 -21.57 13.29 1.76
N HIS A 104 -20.84 12.29 2.26
CA HIS A 104 -21.24 11.54 3.46
C HIS A 104 -21.13 12.39 4.73
N LEU A 105 -20.18 13.33 4.79
CA LEU A 105 -20.03 14.32 5.86
C LEU A 105 -21.13 15.39 5.82
N LEU A 106 -21.66 15.72 4.63
CA LEU A 106 -22.82 16.61 4.47
C LEU A 106 -24.14 15.94 4.91
N GLU A 107 -24.26 14.62 4.76
CA GLU A 107 -25.48 13.87 5.10
C GLU A 107 -25.57 13.45 6.59
N LYS A 108 -24.44 13.38 7.31
CA LYS A 108 -24.42 13.05 8.74
C LYS A 108 -23.55 14.04 9.52
N PRO A 109 -24.15 14.98 10.26
CA PRO A 109 -23.40 15.93 11.08
C PRO A 109 -22.97 15.26 12.40
N THR A 110 -22.27 14.13 12.32
CA THR A 110 -21.43 13.76 13.45
C THR A 110 -20.25 14.70 13.40
N ARG A 111 -20.12 15.54 14.44
CA ARG A 111 -19.05 16.52 14.64
C ARG A 111 -17.67 15.86 14.66
N ARG A 112 -17.17 15.33 13.55
CA ARG A 112 -15.73 15.29 13.33
C ARG A 112 -15.35 16.74 13.09
N SER A 113 -14.68 17.32 14.07
CA SER A 113 -13.96 18.58 13.89
C SER A 113 -13.15 18.42 12.61
N LEU A 114 -13.50 19.17 11.55
CA LEU A 114 -12.58 19.33 10.44
C LEU A 114 -11.28 19.88 11.03
N ALA A 115 -10.14 19.29 10.67
CA ALA A 115 -8.83 19.74 11.17
C ALA A 115 -8.45 21.11 10.61
N THR A 116 -9.14 21.54 9.54
CA THR A 116 -8.98 22.85 8.92
C THR A 116 -9.87 23.87 9.63
N CYS A 117 -9.25 24.91 10.18
CA CYS A 117 -9.93 26.08 10.67
C CYS A 117 -9.80 27.19 9.63
N GLY A 118 -10.91 27.64 9.05
CA GLY A 118 -10.90 28.63 7.95
C GLY A 118 -10.85 27.97 6.57
N ASP A 119 -10.32 28.70 5.59
CA ASP A 119 -10.18 28.22 4.21
C ASP A 119 -9.10 27.13 4.12
N ASP A 120 -9.27 26.18 3.20
CA ASP A 120 -8.27 25.15 2.93
C ASP A 120 -7.16 25.71 2.04
N GLU A 121 -6.04 26.06 2.67
CA GLU A 121 -4.87 26.62 2.01
C GLU A 121 -3.84 25.54 1.62
N ARG A 122 -4.19 24.24 1.72
CA ARG A 122 -3.28 23.15 1.36
C ARG A 122 -2.94 23.21 -0.13
N GLN A 123 -1.67 23.03 -0.43
CA GLN A 123 -1.15 22.94 -1.79
C GLN A 123 -0.34 21.66 -1.98
N GLN A 124 -0.18 21.25 -3.23
CA GLN A 124 0.72 20.16 -3.58
C GLN A 124 2.14 20.48 -3.11
N ALA A 125 2.89 19.49 -2.63
CA ALA A 125 4.25 19.70 -2.14
C ALA A 125 5.16 20.39 -3.18
N LYS A 126 4.94 20.10 -4.47
CA LYS A 126 5.66 20.69 -5.60
C LYS A 126 5.55 22.22 -5.67
N CYS A 127 4.47 22.82 -5.17
CA CYS A 127 4.30 24.29 -5.09
C CYS A 127 5.36 24.96 -4.21
N TYR A 128 5.96 24.21 -3.28
CA TYR A 128 6.95 24.72 -2.33
C TYR A 128 8.40 24.49 -2.78
N GLU A 129 8.64 23.86 -3.94
CA GLU A 129 9.99 23.52 -4.41
C GLU A 129 10.90 24.74 -4.57
N GLU A 130 10.40 25.81 -5.18
CA GLU A 130 11.18 27.04 -5.38
C GLU A 130 11.12 27.98 -4.17
N SER A 131 9.96 28.09 -3.52
CA SER A 131 9.73 29.05 -2.44
C SER A 131 10.31 28.60 -1.10
N HIS A 132 10.34 27.29 -0.83
CA HIS A 132 10.80 26.67 0.41
C HIS A 132 11.60 25.38 0.13
N PRO A 133 12.75 25.47 -0.56
CA PRO A 133 13.48 24.31 -1.08
C PRO A 133 13.93 23.33 0.01
N ASP A 134 14.28 23.82 1.20
CA ASP A 134 14.66 22.97 2.33
C ASP A 134 13.49 22.13 2.85
N VAL A 135 12.29 22.74 2.95
CA VAL A 135 11.06 22.05 3.38
C VAL A 135 10.64 21.03 2.33
N TYR A 136 10.68 21.41 1.04
CA TYR A 136 10.41 20.48 -0.05
C TYR A 136 11.37 19.28 -0.03
N THR A 137 12.66 19.52 0.22
CA THR A 137 13.66 18.46 0.33
C THR A 137 13.38 17.53 1.50
N GLN A 138 13.02 18.08 2.68
CA GLN A 138 12.66 17.28 3.85
C GLN A 138 11.37 16.49 3.65
N SER A 139 10.42 16.99 2.85
CA SER A 139 9.16 16.27 2.59
C SER A 139 9.36 14.91 1.90
N LYS A 140 10.51 14.68 1.27
CA LYS A 140 10.87 13.37 0.67
C LYS A 140 11.00 12.24 1.70
N ALA A 141 11.15 12.58 2.98
CA ALA A 141 11.16 11.61 4.08
C ALA A 141 9.73 11.19 4.53
N VAL A 142 8.68 11.81 3.98
CA VAL A 142 7.29 11.49 4.28
C VAL A 142 6.80 10.36 3.38
N ALA A 143 6.11 9.40 3.97
CA ALA A 143 5.46 8.29 3.29
C ALA A 143 3.93 8.38 3.41
N ARG A 144 3.27 7.97 2.34
CA ARG A 144 1.88 7.53 2.38
C ARG A 144 1.84 6.08 2.85
N LEU A 145 0.95 5.78 3.79
CA LEU A 145 0.75 4.42 4.31
C LEU A 145 -0.56 3.87 3.77
N LEU A 146 -0.53 2.70 3.14
CA LEU A 146 -1.71 1.90 2.83
C LEU A 146 -1.72 0.67 3.72
N ILE A 147 -2.63 0.64 4.69
CA ILE A 147 -2.71 -0.37 5.73
C ILE A 147 -3.87 -1.29 5.42
N GLN A 148 -3.62 -2.60 5.43
CA GLN A 148 -4.63 -3.64 5.19
C GLN A 148 -5.45 -3.40 3.91
N GLY A 149 -4.78 -2.94 2.85
CA GLY A 149 -5.39 -2.70 1.54
C GLY A 149 -6.36 -1.53 1.43
N GLY A 150 -6.64 -0.77 2.50
CA GLY A 150 -7.65 0.30 2.42
C GLY A 150 -7.60 1.41 3.46
N PHE A 151 -6.93 1.23 4.60
CA PHE A 151 -6.80 2.29 5.60
C PHE A 151 -5.57 3.15 5.29
N VAL A 152 -5.73 4.48 5.29
CA VAL A 152 -4.68 5.40 4.80
C VAL A 152 -4.18 6.28 5.93
N CYS A 153 -2.86 6.34 6.07
CA CYS A 153 -2.18 7.18 7.05
C CYS A 153 -0.94 7.87 6.46
N THR A 154 -0.23 8.62 7.30
CA THR A 154 1.05 9.25 6.97
C THR A 154 2.09 8.82 7.98
N GLY A 155 3.33 8.66 7.52
CA GLY A 155 4.49 8.45 8.39
C GLY A 155 5.70 9.18 7.82
N TRP A 156 6.78 9.25 8.59
CA TRP A 156 8.02 9.88 8.14
C TRP A 156 9.24 9.21 8.74
N LEU A 157 10.33 9.16 7.96
CA LEU A 157 11.62 8.67 8.44
C LEU A 157 12.16 9.59 9.54
N ILE A 158 12.63 8.98 10.61
CA ILE A 158 13.27 9.67 11.75
C ILE A 158 14.75 9.31 11.89
N SER A 159 15.25 8.42 11.05
CA SER A 159 16.67 8.04 10.99
C SER A 159 17.06 7.53 9.61
N ASN A 160 18.36 7.42 9.36
CA ASN A 160 18.89 6.84 8.13
C ASN A 160 18.91 5.30 8.13
N ASP A 161 18.53 4.67 9.25
CA ASP A 161 18.53 3.21 9.43
C ASP A 161 17.19 2.56 9.05
N GLY A 162 16.28 3.30 8.40
CA GLY A 162 14.96 2.77 8.01
C GLY A 162 13.86 2.95 9.06
N HIS A 163 14.15 3.59 10.20
CA HIS A 163 13.11 3.86 11.19
C HIS A 163 12.11 4.92 10.73
N LEU A 164 10.83 4.55 10.72
CA LEU A 164 9.70 5.42 10.39
C LEU A 164 8.79 5.59 11.60
N MET A 165 8.32 6.81 11.82
CA MET A 165 7.33 7.16 12.82
C MET A 165 5.96 7.41 12.17
N THR A 166 4.89 6.98 12.83
CA THR A 166 3.50 7.26 12.48
C THR A 166 2.64 7.25 13.76
N ASN A 167 1.33 7.30 13.63
CA ASN A 167 0.41 7.20 14.75
C ASN A 167 0.15 5.75 15.16
N GLU A 168 -0.10 5.54 16.45
CA GLU A 168 -0.41 4.20 16.97
C GLU A 168 -1.74 3.70 16.43
N HIS A 169 -2.73 4.58 16.28
CA HIS A 169 -4.00 4.20 15.69
C HIS A 169 -3.89 3.78 14.21
N CYS A 170 -2.76 4.05 13.55
CA CYS A 170 -2.44 3.54 12.22
C CYS A 170 -1.74 2.19 12.29
N ILE A 171 -0.71 2.07 13.13
CA ILE A 171 0.07 0.84 13.32
C ILE A 171 0.13 0.52 14.81
N GLY A 172 -0.86 -0.22 15.30
CA GLY A 172 -0.96 -0.62 16.70
C GLY A 172 -0.34 -1.99 17.00
N SER A 173 -0.12 -2.79 15.96
CA SER A 173 0.36 -4.17 16.07
C SER A 173 1.40 -4.54 15.02
N SER A 174 2.11 -5.65 15.26
CA SER A 174 3.02 -6.21 14.25
C SER A 174 2.30 -6.66 12.98
N SER A 175 1.02 -7.04 13.09
CA SER A 175 0.21 -7.39 11.91
C SER A 175 -0.06 -6.16 11.06
N ASP A 176 -0.40 -5.03 11.69
CA ASP A 176 -0.59 -3.76 10.98
C ASP A 176 0.70 -3.34 10.28
N ALA A 177 1.84 -3.42 10.98
CA ALA A 177 3.14 -3.09 10.40
C ALA A 177 3.48 -3.99 9.21
N LEU A 178 3.20 -5.29 9.32
CA LEU A 178 3.39 -6.24 8.23
C LEU A 178 2.44 -5.97 7.06
N ASP A 179 1.19 -5.60 7.30
CA ASP A 179 0.16 -5.36 6.28
C ASP A 179 0.10 -3.89 5.82
N THR A 180 1.18 -3.13 6.00
CA THR A 180 1.30 -1.76 5.52
C THR A 180 2.22 -1.67 4.32
N ASP A 181 1.79 -0.97 3.28
CA ASP A 181 2.66 -0.47 2.23
C ASP A 181 3.08 0.97 2.54
N PHE A 182 4.39 1.22 2.55
CA PHE A 182 5.01 2.51 2.81
C PHE A 182 5.53 3.10 1.50
N GLU A 183 4.84 4.12 1.01
CA GLU A 183 5.12 4.71 -0.29
C GLU A 183 5.74 6.10 -0.15
N PHE A 184 6.99 6.22 -0.60
CA PHE A 184 7.74 7.47 -0.63
C PHE A 184 7.73 8.06 -2.03
N GLY A 185 7.76 9.39 -2.11
CA GLY A 185 7.84 10.09 -3.38
C GLY A 185 6.54 10.09 -4.20
N ALA A 186 5.40 9.72 -3.59
CA ALA A 186 4.08 9.92 -4.17
C ALA A 186 3.70 11.41 -4.17
N VAL A 187 4.37 12.20 -5.02
CA VAL A 187 4.21 13.64 -5.15
C VAL A 187 3.67 13.97 -6.53
N ALA A 188 2.76 14.94 -6.61
CA ALA A 188 2.27 15.43 -7.90
C ALA A 188 3.43 16.00 -8.75
N PRO A 189 3.40 15.81 -10.09
CA PRO A 189 4.49 16.24 -10.95
C PRO A 189 4.66 17.76 -10.98
N ASP A 190 3.55 18.50 -10.89
CA ASP A 190 3.51 19.96 -10.91
C ASP A 190 2.56 20.51 -9.83
N CYS A 191 2.74 21.79 -9.45
CA CYS A 191 1.93 22.47 -8.42
C CYS A 191 0.42 22.40 -8.70
N ASP A 192 0.01 22.68 -9.93
CA ASP A 192 -1.40 22.76 -10.34
C ASP A 192 -1.93 21.45 -10.97
N SER A 193 -1.27 20.32 -10.70
CA SER A 193 -1.67 19.04 -11.29
C SER A 193 -3.08 18.64 -10.83
N PRO A 194 -4.03 18.37 -11.75
CA PRO A 194 -5.37 17.91 -11.40
C PRO A 194 -5.36 16.39 -11.12
N ILE A 195 -4.51 15.96 -10.18
CA ILE A 195 -4.27 14.56 -9.86
C ILE A 195 -4.73 14.25 -8.43
N THR A 196 -5.44 13.13 -8.25
CA THR A 196 -5.72 12.67 -6.88
C THR A 196 -4.50 11.94 -6.33
N PRO A 197 -4.34 11.82 -4.99
CA PRO A 197 -3.17 11.17 -4.43
C PRO A 197 -2.90 9.79 -5.04
N TRP A 198 -3.92 8.95 -5.19
CA TRP A 198 -3.76 7.56 -5.64
C TRP A 198 -3.55 7.41 -7.16
N ASP A 199 -3.76 8.46 -7.94
CA ASP A 199 -3.39 8.48 -9.37
C ASP A 199 -1.87 8.70 -9.57
N ILE A 200 -1.15 9.08 -8.52
CA ILE A 200 0.30 9.27 -8.58
C ILE A 200 0.98 7.90 -8.72
N THR A 201 1.56 7.66 -9.89
CA THR A 201 2.24 6.40 -10.21
C THR A 201 3.73 6.41 -9.88
N GLU A 202 4.33 7.59 -9.71
CA GLU A 202 5.72 7.72 -9.25
C GLU A 202 5.88 7.34 -7.78
N GLY A 203 7.12 7.12 -7.36
CA GLY A 203 7.49 6.76 -5.99
C GLY A 203 8.08 5.36 -5.85
N VAL A 204 8.41 5.01 -4.62
CA VAL A 204 8.92 3.68 -4.24
C VAL A 204 8.07 3.18 -3.08
N THR A 205 7.59 1.94 -3.20
CA THR A 205 6.79 1.27 -2.18
C THR A 205 7.64 0.21 -1.48
N TYR A 206 7.66 0.26 -0.15
CA TYR A 206 8.18 -0.79 0.71
C TYR A 206 7.00 -1.52 1.35
N SER A 207 6.91 -2.83 1.17
CA SER A 207 5.78 -3.61 1.67
C SER A 207 6.13 -4.32 2.97
N GLY A 208 5.43 -3.96 4.03
CA GLY A 208 5.61 -4.49 5.37
C GLY A 208 6.78 -3.87 6.11
N ALA A 209 6.71 -3.93 7.44
CA ALA A 209 7.73 -3.44 8.33
C ALA A 209 7.68 -4.22 9.65
N LYS A 210 8.73 -4.07 10.46
CA LYS A 210 8.75 -4.59 11.82
C LYS A 210 8.33 -3.50 12.80
N LEU A 211 7.29 -3.77 13.60
CA LEU A 211 6.93 -2.88 14.71
C LEU A 211 8.03 -2.89 15.78
N LEU A 212 8.58 -1.71 16.08
CA LEU A 212 9.57 -1.52 17.14
C LEU A 212 8.92 -1.06 18.43
N LYS A 213 7.97 -0.13 18.34
CA LYS A 213 7.28 0.45 19.49
C LYS A 213 5.92 1.01 19.08
N ALA A 214 4.94 0.86 19.95
CA ALA A 214 3.65 1.54 19.89
C ALA A 214 3.28 2.03 21.30
N ASP A 215 2.60 3.17 21.37
CA ASP A 215 2.03 3.71 22.60
C ASP A 215 0.65 4.33 22.32
N VAL A 216 -0.40 3.66 22.80
CA VAL A 216 -1.80 4.05 22.60
C VAL A 216 -2.12 5.40 23.25
N LEU A 217 -1.49 5.75 24.37
CA LEU A 217 -1.81 6.98 25.11
C LEU A 217 -1.19 8.21 24.44
N LEU A 218 -0.04 8.03 23.82
CA LEU A 218 0.69 9.08 23.11
C LEU A 218 0.42 9.08 21.60
N ASP A 219 -0.35 8.10 21.11
CA ASP A 219 -0.71 7.89 19.71
C ASP A 219 0.50 7.95 18.75
N TYR A 220 1.58 7.24 19.11
CA TYR A 220 2.72 7.05 18.22
C TYR A 220 3.11 5.59 18.07
N ALA A 221 3.57 5.25 16.87
CA ALA A 221 4.23 4.01 16.56
C ALA A 221 5.52 4.28 15.80
N MET A 222 6.47 3.35 15.96
CA MET A 222 7.75 3.34 15.28
C MET A 222 7.96 1.97 14.68
N VAL A 223 8.30 1.94 13.39
CA VAL A 223 8.57 0.73 12.63
C VAL A 223 9.95 0.78 12.01
N ASP A 224 10.45 -0.39 11.64
CA ASP A 224 11.71 -0.62 10.92
C ASP A 224 11.36 -1.21 9.55
N LEU A 225 11.68 -0.48 8.48
CA LEU A 225 11.35 -0.83 7.09
C LEU A 225 12.30 -1.88 6.50
#